data_AF-A0A820X973-F1
#
_entry.id   AF-A0A820X973-F1
#
_cell.length_a   1.000
_cell.length_b   1.000
_cell.length_c   1.000
_cell.angle_alpha   90.00
_cell.angle_beta   90.00
_cell.angle_gamma   90.00
#
_symmetry.space_group_name_H-M   'P 1'
#
loop_
_entity.id
_entity.type
_entity.pdbx_description
1 polymer ?
#
loop_
_entity_poly.entity_id
_entity_poly.type
_entity_poly.pdbx_seq_one_letter_code
_entity_poly.pdbx_strand_id
1 'polypeptide(L)'
;AQQIMKQALLMRYSLIPFWYTLHHQATMQSRTILQSLFAEYLDDENTFSIDQQFLVGRALLVSPNLLPQSDVVHAYIPKDVWYEFPSGVKLNSVGQFVDLHAPITKLNVHVRGGFIIPMQIPGDNLVLGRGNPFTLLVAQSDAGTASGNLFWDDGDSIGIVVQFFFPSYL
;
A
#
# COMPACT_ATOMS: atom_id res chain seq x y z
N ALA A 1 0.65 -20.51 13.93
CA ALA A 1 -0.18 -20.31 12.72
C ALA A 1 -1.29 -19.27 12.94
N GLN A 2 -2.24 -19.49 13.86
CA GLN A 2 -3.40 -18.60 14.08
C GLN A 2 -3.04 -17.12 14.34
N GLN A 3 -1.98 -16.87 15.12
CA GLN A 3 -1.55 -15.49 15.43
C GLN A 3 -1.00 -14.73 14.21
N ILE A 4 -0.31 -15.43 13.31
CA ILE A 4 0.21 -14.86 12.05
C ILE A 4 -0.95 -14.47 11.14
N MET A 5 -1.94 -15.36 11.01
CA MET A 5 -3.16 -15.08 10.25
C MET A 5 -3.92 -13.88 10.83
N LYS A 6 -4.03 -13.79 12.16
CA LYS A 6 -4.66 -12.66 12.85
C LYS A 6 -3.91 -11.35 12.54
N GLN A 7 -2.58 -11.34 12.60
CA GLN A 7 -1.79 -10.15 12.29
C GLN A 7 -1.96 -9.69 10.84
N ALA A 8 -1.93 -10.61 9.88
CA ALA A 8 -2.17 -10.30 8.47
C ALA A 8 -3.59 -9.73 8.23
N LEU A 9 -4.60 -10.29 8.89
CA LEU A 9 -5.98 -9.80 8.81
C LEU A 9 -6.13 -8.40 9.43
N LEU A 10 -5.55 -8.16 10.61
CA LEU A 10 -5.57 -6.84 11.25
C LEU A 10 -4.86 -5.78 10.40
N MET A 11 -3.76 -6.14 9.76
CA MET A 11 -3.08 -5.27 8.79
C MET A 11 -3.99 -4.95 7.59
N ARG A 12 -4.67 -5.95 7.03
CA ARG A 12 -5.63 -5.71 5.95
C ARG A 12 -6.77 -4.81 6.41
N TYR A 13 -7.29 -5.03 7.60
CA TYR A 13 -8.42 -4.28 8.17
C TYR A 13 -8.05 -2.83 8.42
N SER A 14 -6.81 -2.55 8.85
CA SER A 14 -6.36 -1.19 9.04
C SER A 14 -6.24 -0.41 7.73
N LEU A 15 -6.04 -1.09 6.61
CA LEU A 15 -5.97 -0.50 5.26
C LEU A 15 -7.33 -0.43 4.54
N ILE A 16 -8.45 -0.81 5.17
CA ILE A 16 -9.77 -0.78 4.53
C ILE A 16 -10.12 0.58 3.92
N PRO A 17 -9.90 1.73 4.59
CA PRO A 17 -10.18 3.04 3.98
C PRO A 17 -9.39 3.29 2.69
N PHE A 18 -8.14 2.84 2.64
CA PHE A 18 -7.30 2.93 1.45
C PHE A 18 -7.84 2.04 0.32
N TRP A 19 -8.11 0.76 0.59
CA TRP A 19 -8.72 -0.14 -0.39
C TRP A 19 -10.05 0.38 -0.92
N TYR A 20 -10.90 0.90 -0.03
CA TYR A 20 -12.19 1.46 -0.39
C TYR A 20 -12.06 2.66 -1.33
N THR A 21 -11.09 3.53 -1.05
CA THR A 21 -10.75 4.66 -1.94
C THR A 21 -10.26 4.18 -3.30
N LEU A 22 -9.43 3.14 -3.37
CA LEU A 22 -8.98 2.56 -4.64
C LEU A 22 -10.14 1.96 -5.44
N HIS A 23 -11.08 1.27 -4.79
CA HIS A 23 -12.28 0.74 -5.44
C HIS A 23 -13.14 1.86 -6.03
N HIS A 24 -13.36 2.94 -5.27
CA HIS A 24 -14.08 4.11 -5.78
C HIS A 24 -13.38 4.73 -7.00
N GLN A 25 -12.04 4.90 -6.95
CA GLN A 25 -11.26 5.40 -8.07
C GLN A 25 -11.30 4.46 -9.29
N ALA A 26 -11.31 3.14 -9.07
CA ALA A 26 -11.44 2.18 -10.15
C ALA A 26 -12.78 2.32 -10.89
N THR A 27 -13.87 2.50 -10.15
CA THR A 27 -15.20 2.69 -10.71
C THR A 27 -15.35 4.05 -11.41
N MET A 28 -14.89 5.13 -10.78
CA MET A 28 -15.12 6.50 -11.29
C MET A 28 -14.10 6.97 -12.34
N GLN A 29 -12.86 6.46 -12.27
CA GLN A 29 -11.73 6.95 -13.07
C GLN A 29 -11.08 5.85 -13.91
N SER A 30 -11.68 4.65 -13.94
CA SER A 30 -11.13 3.47 -14.63
C SER A 30 -9.69 3.14 -14.24
N ARG A 31 -9.31 3.45 -13.00
CA ARG A 31 -7.98 3.13 -12.47
C ARG A 31 -7.89 1.67 -12.05
N THR A 32 -6.71 1.09 -12.19
CA THR A 32 -6.43 -0.27 -11.69
C THR A 32 -6.04 -0.24 -10.22
N ILE A 33 -6.55 -1.19 -9.45
CA ILE A 33 -6.23 -1.33 -8.02
C ILE A 33 -4.90 -2.06 -7.85
N LEU A 34 -4.68 -3.14 -8.60
CA LEU A 34 -3.41 -3.83 -8.66
C LEU A 34 -2.71 -3.45 -9.96
N GLN A 35 -1.45 -3.06 -9.86
CA GLN A 35 -0.64 -2.61 -10.99
C GLN A 35 0.67 -3.38 -11.04
N SER A 36 1.11 -3.73 -12.24
CA SER A 36 2.48 -4.21 -12.45
C SER A 36 3.46 -3.05 -12.26
N LEU A 37 4.71 -3.36 -11.94
CA LEU A 37 5.75 -2.34 -11.80
C LEU A 37 5.98 -1.62 -13.14
N PHE A 38 6.02 -2.36 -14.25
CA PHE A 38 6.24 -1.75 -15.57
C PHE A 38 5.15 -0.75 -15.97
N ALA A 39 3.90 -0.92 -15.51
CA ALA A 39 2.82 -0.01 -15.86
C ALA A 39 3.00 1.38 -15.21
N GLU A 40 3.66 1.44 -14.05
CA GLU A 40 3.97 2.69 -13.34
C GLU A 40 5.37 3.23 -13.69
N TYR A 41 6.32 2.36 -14.02
CA TYR A 41 7.72 2.68 -14.31
C TYR A 41 8.11 2.28 -15.73
N LEU A 42 7.45 2.89 -16.73
CA LEU A 42 7.66 2.59 -18.16
C LEU A 42 9.09 2.86 -18.65
N ASP A 43 9.79 3.80 -18.02
CA ASP A 43 11.16 4.17 -18.38
C ASP A 43 12.24 3.23 -17.78
N ASP A 44 11.83 2.25 -16.98
CA ASP A 44 12.72 1.31 -16.29
C ASP A 44 12.54 -0.11 -16.84
N GLU A 45 13.38 -0.48 -17.80
CA GLU A 45 13.34 -1.78 -18.49
C GLU A 45 13.47 -2.97 -17.53
N ASN A 46 14.09 -2.79 -16.34
CA ASN A 46 14.21 -3.86 -15.35
C ASN A 46 12.84 -4.31 -14.82
N THR A 47 11.83 -3.45 -14.91
CA THR A 47 10.48 -3.74 -14.40
C THR A 47 9.67 -4.62 -15.35
N PHE A 48 10.09 -4.78 -16.61
CA PHE A 48 9.29 -5.41 -17.66
C PHE A 48 9.17 -6.93 -17.47
N SER A 49 10.20 -7.54 -16.89
CA SER A 49 10.25 -8.98 -16.61
C SER A 49 9.72 -9.36 -15.22
N ILE A 50 9.29 -8.38 -14.41
CA ILE A 50 8.88 -8.62 -13.03
C ILE A 50 7.40 -8.98 -12.96
N ASP A 51 7.13 -10.21 -12.54
CA ASP A 51 5.79 -10.77 -12.33
C ASP A 51 5.53 -11.25 -10.88
N GLN A 52 6.54 -11.24 -10.02
CA GLN A 52 6.47 -11.69 -8.62
C GLN A 52 6.22 -10.55 -7.61
N GLN A 53 6.14 -9.31 -8.07
CA GLN A 53 5.86 -8.13 -7.26
C GLN A 53 4.76 -7.30 -7.93
N PHE A 54 4.01 -6.55 -7.12
CA PHE A 54 2.96 -5.68 -7.64
C PHE A 54 2.76 -4.46 -6.76
N LEU A 55 2.18 -3.42 -7.35
CA LEU A 55 1.72 -2.23 -6.66
C LEU A 55 0.25 -2.36 -6.30
N VAL A 56 -0.13 -1.84 -5.13
CA VAL A 56 -1.52 -1.57 -4.76
C VAL A 56 -1.76 -0.06 -4.86
N GLY A 57 -2.59 0.31 -5.82
CA GLY A 57 -2.63 1.66 -6.36
C GLY A 57 -1.23 2.07 -6.81
N ARG A 58 -0.82 3.28 -6.46
CA ARG A 58 0.52 3.81 -6.73
C ARG A 58 1.38 3.93 -5.47
N ALA A 59 0.83 3.58 -4.32
CA ALA A 59 1.37 3.94 -3.00
C ALA A 59 2.02 2.77 -2.25
N LEU A 60 1.65 1.52 -2.54
CA LEU A 60 2.18 0.34 -1.83
C LEU A 60 2.85 -0.61 -2.80
N LEU A 61 4.08 -1.01 -2.53
CA LEU A 61 4.78 -2.09 -3.20
C LEU A 61 4.74 -3.34 -2.33
N VAL A 62 4.20 -4.44 -2.89
CA VAL A 62 4.09 -5.73 -2.22
C VAL A 62 5.08 -6.71 -2.84
N SER A 63 5.94 -7.27 -2.00
CA SER A 63 6.99 -8.24 -2.39
C SER A 63 6.79 -9.55 -1.60
N PRO A 64 5.87 -10.43 -2.04
CA PRO A 64 5.56 -11.66 -1.33
C PRO A 64 6.71 -12.67 -1.40
N ASN A 65 6.83 -13.52 -0.38
CA ASN A 65 7.71 -14.67 -0.43
C ASN A 65 6.98 -15.85 -1.08
N LEU A 66 7.43 -16.25 -2.26
CA LEU A 66 6.81 -17.30 -3.08
C LEU A 66 7.57 -18.63 -3.01
N LEU A 67 8.76 -18.65 -2.41
CA LEU A 67 9.62 -19.82 -2.37
C LEU A 67 9.44 -20.60 -1.05
N PRO A 68 9.13 -21.91 -1.11
CA PRO A 68 9.06 -22.73 0.09
C PRO A 68 10.39 -22.71 0.85
N GLN A 69 10.32 -22.60 2.18
CA GLN A 69 11.48 -22.68 3.07
C GLN A 69 12.56 -21.60 2.85
N SER A 70 12.27 -20.55 2.08
CA SER A 70 13.10 -19.35 2.02
C SER A 70 12.67 -18.37 3.10
N ASP A 71 13.62 -17.72 3.77
CA ASP A 71 13.38 -16.55 4.62
C ASP A 71 13.85 -15.24 3.95
N VAL A 72 14.14 -15.29 2.65
CA VAL A 72 14.63 -14.16 1.85
C VAL A 72 13.83 -14.03 0.57
N VAL A 73 13.47 -12.79 0.22
CA VAL A 73 12.88 -12.43 -1.07
C VAL A 73 13.85 -11.52 -1.81
N HIS A 74 14.24 -11.93 -3.02
CA HIS A 74 14.99 -11.09 -3.93
C HIS A 74 14.01 -10.19 -4.69
N ALA A 75 13.91 -8.93 -4.27
CA ALA A 75 12.88 -7.99 -4.72
C ALA A 75 13.52 -6.81 -5.46
N TYR A 76 12.95 -6.42 -6.59
CA TYR A 76 13.29 -5.15 -7.21
C TYR A 76 12.60 -4.01 -6.47
N ILE A 77 13.36 -2.98 -6.13
CA ILE A 77 12.83 -1.74 -5.55
C ILE A 77 13.06 -0.63 -6.58
N PRO A 78 12.00 -0.13 -7.25
CA PRO A 78 12.11 0.92 -8.25
C PRO A 78 12.75 2.20 -7.70
N LYS A 79 13.28 3.04 -8.59
CA LYS A 79 13.88 4.32 -8.22
C LYS A 79 12.84 5.28 -7.62
N ASP A 80 12.79 5.32 -6.30
CA ASP A 80 11.99 6.23 -5.49
C ASP A 80 12.42 6.14 -4.01
N VAL A 81 11.79 6.95 -3.18
CA VAL A 81 11.80 6.77 -1.73
C VAL A 81 10.76 5.72 -1.35
N TRP A 82 11.18 4.74 -0.57
CA TRP A 82 10.32 3.70 -0.04
C TRP A 82 10.43 3.65 1.48
N TYR A 83 9.33 3.34 2.16
CA TYR A 83 9.30 3.18 3.60
C TYR A 83 8.80 1.79 3.93
N GLU A 84 9.57 1.00 4.67
CA GLU A 84 9.11 -0.31 5.13
C GLU A 84 7.88 -0.15 6.02
N PHE A 85 6.81 -0.87 5.72
CA PHE A 85 5.57 -0.86 6.51
C PHE A 85 5.53 -2.08 7.43
N PRO A 86 5.27 -1.92 8.75
CA PRO A 86 4.89 -0.69 9.45
C PRO A 86 6.04 0.06 10.14
N SER A 87 7.30 -0.38 10.02
CA SER A 87 8.44 0.15 10.80
C SER A 87 8.77 1.61 10.49
N GLY A 88 8.45 2.09 9.29
CA GLY A 88 8.78 3.42 8.79
C GLY A 88 10.24 3.58 8.39
N VAL A 89 11.02 2.50 8.32
CA VAL A 89 12.43 2.57 7.90
C VAL A 89 12.51 3.05 6.45
N LYS A 90 13.19 4.19 6.24
CA LYS A 90 13.37 4.81 4.92
C LYS A 90 14.42 4.03 4.11
N LEU A 91 14.07 3.73 2.87
CA LEU A 91 14.91 3.10 1.85
C LEU A 91 14.93 4.00 0.62
N ASN A 92 16.08 4.61 0.34
CA ASN A 92 16.29 5.38 -0.88
C ASN A 92 16.79 4.44 -1.97
N SER A 93 15.93 4.09 -2.92
CA SER A 93 16.29 3.20 -4.00
C SER A 93 16.68 3.97 -5.25
N VAL A 94 17.72 3.49 -5.92
CA VAL A 94 18.15 3.95 -7.25
C VAL A 94 17.60 3.09 -8.39
N GLY A 95 16.74 2.12 -8.09
CA GLY A 95 16.26 1.11 -9.04
C GLY A 95 17.16 -0.12 -9.03
N GLN A 96 17.00 -0.99 -8.03
CA GLN A 96 17.90 -2.11 -7.79
C GLN A 96 17.20 -3.30 -7.14
N PHE A 97 17.77 -4.49 -7.31
CA PHE A 97 17.36 -5.67 -6.56
C PHE A 97 17.96 -5.65 -5.14
N VAL A 98 17.18 -6.05 -4.15
CA VAL A 98 17.55 -6.11 -2.74
C VAL A 98 17.05 -7.42 -2.14
N ASP A 99 17.88 -8.03 -1.30
CA ASP A 99 17.48 -9.18 -0.49
C ASP A 99 16.73 -8.71 0.76
N LEU A 100 15.43 -8.99 0.80
CA LEU A 100 14.55 -8.63 1.89
C LEU A 100 14.34 -9.83 2.81
N HIS A 101 14.59 -9.65 4.11
CA HIS A 101 14.22 -10.65 5.12
C HIS A 101 12.70 -10.83 5.16
N ALA A 102 12.25 -12.06 4.89
CA ALA A 102 10.86 -12.44 4.64
C ALA A 102 10.49 -13.76 5.34
N PRO A 103 10.63 -13.85 6.68
CA PRO A 103 10.17 -15.03 7.41
C PRO A 103 8.66 -15.20 7.26
N ILE A 104 8.13 -16.38 7.55
CA ILE A 104 6.70 -16.70 7.45
C ILE A 104 5.77 -15.73 8.22
N THR A 105 6.31 -14.98 9.18
CA THR A 105 5.60 -14.00 10.01
C THR A 105 5.54 -12.59 9.41
N LYS A 106 6.26 -12.33 8.30
CA LYS A 106 6.44 -10.99 7.75
C LYS A 106 6.10 -10.97 6.26
N LEU A 107 5.20 -10.06 5.89
CA LEU A 107 4.98 -9.67 4.50
C LEU A 107 5.77 -8.39 4.22
N ASN A 108 6.59 -8.39 3.17
CA ASN A 108 7.31 -7.19 2.77
C ASN A 108 6.38 -6.26 2.00
N VAL A 109 6.03 -5.15 2.64
CA VAL A 109 5.25 -4.06 2.07
C VAL A 109 6.03 -2.77 2.25
N HIS A 110 6.15 -1.98 1.18
CA HIS A 110 6.80 -0.68 1.22
C HIS A 110 5.84 0.41 0.77
N VAL A 111 5.77 1.51 1.52
CA VAL A 111 5.03 2.71 1.15
C VAL A 111 5.91 3.61 0.30
N ARG A 112 5.44 4.01 -0.87
CA ARG A 112 6.11 4.97 -1.73
C ARG A 112 6.06 6.37 -1.12
N GLY A 113 7.18 7.09 -1.14
CA GLY A 113 7.23 8.50 -0.75
C GLY A 113 6.32 9.36 -1.63
N GLY A 114 5.78 10.43 -1.06
CA GLY A 114 4.82 11.31 -1.75
C GLY A 114 3.35 10.91 -1.56
N PHE A 115 3.06 9.84 -0.83
CA PHE A 115 1.70 9.34 -0.63
C PHE A 115 1.23 9.44 0.83
N ILE A 116 -0.04 9.81 0.99
CA ILE A 116 -0.77 9.75 2.26
C ILE A 116 -1.76 8.58 2.17
N ILE A 117 -1.62 7.61 3.08
CA ILE A 117 -2.47 6.42 3.14
C ILE A 117 -3.46 6.57 4.29
N PRO A 118 -4.77 6.65 4.02
CA PRO A 118 -5.78 6.62 5.06
C PRO A 118 -5.94 5.21 5.62
N MET A 119 -5.90 5.12 6.93
CA MET A 119 -6.02 3.90 7.71
C MET A 119 -7.08 4.07 8.80
N GLN A 120 -7.50 2.96 9.39
CA GLN A 120 -8.41 2.96 10.53
C GLN A 120 -7.92 1.95 11.57
N ILE A 121 -8.18 2.20 12.85
CA ILE A 121 -7.87 1.19 13.88
C ILE A 121 -8.77 -0.03 13.62
N PRO A 122 -8.20 -1.23 13.43
CA PRO A 122 -9.01 -2.41 13.11
C PRO A 122 -9.84 -2.84 14.32
N GLY A 123 -11.12 -3.15 14.09
CA GLY A 123 -11.98 -3.85 15.05
C GLY A 123 -11.99 -5.36 14.81
N ASP A 124 -12.70 -6.11 15.66
CA ASP A 124 -12.88 -7.57 15.48
C ASP A 124 -13.67 -7.92 14.19
N ASN A 125 -14.45 -6.96 13.69
CA ASN A 125 -15.10 -7.02 12.38
C ASN A 125 -15.18 -5.61 11.76
N LEU A 126 -15.62 -5.53 10.50
CA LEU A 126 -15.73 -4.26 9.77
C LEU A 126 -16.74 -3.28 10.40
N VAL A 127 -17.87 -3.79 10.93
CA VAL A 127 -18.92 -2.93 11.53
C VAL A 127 -18.38 -2.18 12.74
N LEU A 128 -17.66 -2.88 13.62
CA LEU A 128 -17.01 -2.28 14.78
C LEU A 128 -15.81 -1.42 14.35
N GLY A 129 -15.07 -1.86 13.33
CA GLY A 129 -13.92 -1.13 12.79
C GLY A 129 -14.28 0.24 12.22
N ARG A 130 -15.42 0.37 11.52
CA ARG A 130 -15.85 1.63 10.89
C ARG A 130 -16.11 2.78 11.85
N GLY A 131 -16.44 2.48 13.11
CA GLY A 131 -16.62 3.48 14.16
C GLY A 131 -15.32 3.97 14.78
N ASN A 132 -14.18 3.33 14.48
CA ASN A 132 -12.91 3.68 15.08
C ASN A 132 -12.29 4.94 14.43
N PRO A 133 -11.40 5.66 15.14
CA PRO A 133 -10.68 6.79 14.58
C PRO A 133 -9.87 6.41 13.32
N PHE A 134 -9.82 7.35 12.38
CA PHE A 134 -8.89 7.29 11.25
C PHE A 134 -7.47 7.64 11.70
N THR A 135 -6.50 7.03 11.02
CA THR A 135 -5.09 7.35 11.09
C THR A 135 -4.59 7.66 9.69
N LEU A 136 -3.77 8.69 9.51
CA LEU A 136 -3.13 8.98 8.24
C LEU A 136 -1.65 8.60 8.34
N LEU A 137 -1.21 7.67 7.49
CA LEU A 137 0.21 7.39 7.31
C LEU A 137 0.74 8.30 6.21
N VAL A 138 1.63 9.23 6.58
CA VAL A 138 2.21 10.22 5.67
C VAL A 138 3.63 9.80 5.31
N ALA A 139 3.84 9.28 4.10
CA ALA A 139 5.16 8.95 3.58
C ALA A 139 5.69 10.13 2.75
N GLN A 140 6.69 10.84 3.26
CA GLN A 140 7.23 12.03 2.57
C GLN A 140 8.06 11.65 1.35
N SER A 141 7.92 12.41 0.27
CA SER A 141 8.86 12.35 -0.85
C SER A 141 10.20 13.00 -0.48
N ASP A 142 11.22 12.88 -1.33
CA ASP A 142 12.48 13.61 -1.14
C ASP A 142 12.31 15.14 -1.20
N ALA A 143 11.23 15.63 -1.81
CA ALA A 143 10.87 17.04 -1.80
C ALA A 143 10.11 17.46 -0.53
N GLY A 144 9.91 16.57 0.43
CA GLY A 144 9.16 16.84 1.68
C GLY A 144 7.64 16.88 1.52
N THR A 145 7.12 16.63 0.31
CA THR A 145 5.68 16.65 0.02
C THR A 145 5.05 15.27 0.11
N ALA A 146 3.75 15.21 0.41
CA ALA A 146 2.93 14.01 0.28
C ALA A 146 1.48 14.41 -0.03
N SER A 147 0.75 13.56 -0.76
CA SER A 147 -0.66 13.78 -1.09
C SER A 147 -1.45 12.48 -1.08
N GLY A 148 -2.77 12.56 -0.92
CA GLY A 148 -3.63 11.38 -0.93
C GLY A 148 -5.11 11.71 -1.05
N ASN A 149 -5.92 10.66 -1.12
CA ASN A 149 -7.37 10.76 -1.20
C ASN A 149 -8.00 9.85 -0.16
N LEU A 150 -9.18 10.23 0.33
CA LEU A 150 -10.06 9.36 1.09
C LEU A 150 -11.47 9.49 0.51
N PHE A 151 -12.01 8.38 0.04
CA PHE A 151 -13.44 8.26 -0.22
C PHE A 151 -14.10 7.60 0.99
N TRP A 152 -15.20 8.20 1.46
CA TRP A 152 -15.95 7.66 2.60
C TRP A 152 -17.43 7.95 2.46
N ASP A 153 -18.25 6.92 2.59
CA ASP A 153 -19.70 6.97 2.55
C ASP A 153 -20.31 6.08 3.66
N ASP A 154 -21.60 5.77 3.56
CA ASP A 154 -22.28 4.86 4.48
C ASP A 154 -22.00 3.36 4.18
N GLY A 155 -21.43 3.06 3.02
CA GLY A 155 -21.00 1.74 2.57
C GLY A 155 -22.05 0.85 1.92
N ASP A 156 -23.33 1.22 2.02
CA ASP A 156 -24.46 0.37 1.64
C ASP A 156 -25.42 1.07 0.68
N SER A 157 -25.50 2.41 0.68
CA SER A 157 -26.45 3.14 -0.15
C SER A 157 -26.03 3.21 -1.62
N ILE A 158 -27.01 3.11 -2.50
CA ILE A 158 -26.80 3.29 -3.95
C ILE A 158 -26.79 4.80 -4.25
N GLY A 159 -25.67 5.33 -4.76
CA GLY A 159 -25.62 6.65 -5.41
C GLY A 159 -25.12 7.84 -4.57
N ILE A 160 -24.35 7.63 -3.49
CA ILE A 160 -23.75 8.72 -2.72
C ILE A 160 -22.27 8.91 -3.12
N VAL A 161 -21.84 10.15 -3.31
CA VAL A 161 -20.42 10.49 -3.55
C VAL A 161 -19.99 11.60 -2.59
N VAL A 162 -19.20 11.27 -1.58
CA VAL A 162 -18.45 12.24 -0.78
C VAL A 162 -16.96 11.87 -0.85
N GLN A 163 -16.17 12.74 -1.47
CA GLN A 163 -14.73 12.53 -1.67
C GLN A 163 -13.94 13.62 -0.94
N PHE A 164 -13.00 13.19 -0.10
CA PHE A 164 -12.03 14.08 0.53
C PHE A 164 -10.69 14.01 -0.22
N PHE A 165 -10.10 15.19 -0.44
CA PHE A 165 -8.77 15.35 -1.04
C PHE A 165 -7.82 15.88 0.02
N PHE A 166 -6.64 15.26 0.16
CA PHE A 166 -5.56 15.74 1.02
C PHE A 166 -4.48 16.39 0.14
N PRO A 167 -4.55 17.72 -0.07
CA PRO A 167 -3.52 18.46 -0.80
C PRO A 167 -2.19 18.46 -0.05
N SER A 168 -1.09 18.57 -0.78
CA SER A 168 0.24 18.85 -0.22
C SER A 168 0.31 20.29 0.28
N TYR A 169 0.56 20.49 1.57
CA TYR A 169 0.92 21.78 2.14
C TYR A 169 2.16 21.62 3.02
N LEU A 170 3.34 21.84 2.46
CA LEU A 170 4.56 22.32 3.12
C LEU A 170 5.44 22.99 2.06
#